data_AF-A0A2D5UAX3-F1
#
_entry.id   AF-A0A2D5UAX3-F1
#
_cell.length_a   1.000
_cell.length_b   1.000
_cell.length_c   1.000
_cell.angle_alpha   90.00
_cell.angle_beta   90.00
_cell.angle_gamma   90.00
#
_symmetry.space_group_name_H-M   'P 1'
#
loop_
_entity.id
_entity.type
_entity.pdbx_description
1 polymer ?
#
loop_
_entity_poly.entity_id
_entity_poly.type
_entity_poly.pdbx_seq_one_letter_code
_entity_poly.pdbx_strand_id
1 'polypeptide(L)'
;MADSDKPEQASGGQPKNSGARDEGAGGRPRRKGSGRRGGRPRNSRRRGRGQRGGPTQSGRSAQGAPSAGKAVDEKAFESIPLVEGAAILVDSHAHIDASDYDGDRRKILERALSKGVGTIIAVGSDLDSSRKTVDIANSFEEVFAAVGVHPHDVKSVANKSAGHIKVLSDNAKVVAIGEIGLDYHYDHSPRKLQKHWFREQIRMAVKIGKPVIVHCRDAGEDVFSILEEERVWRVGGVVHCFTGDAELARKFLGLDLHLGAAGPITFENSDELRSVFADVPIERILVETDSPYLTPPPNRGKRNEPAYTVQVAEKLAEIKRLTLEDVARATSVNVRRLFKIGPCPVPGTIAYPLSGKLYLNITNRCYNACLFCGLLSDRVFVGHDLTLESDPGVEAILEAAGDPGRYEEVVFSGYGEPTTRLEELKQVALELRGRGAKRIRLATNGLGNRVNGRSILPEFLGLIDAISVSLQAESPEAYEKVCKTKEIENPYPSVKEFVSEAKRLFGDVEVTAVDMPGIIDIEACEKVAREELNVSFRRHSFALAD
;
A
#
# COMPACT_ATOMS: atom_id res chain seq x y z
N MET A 1 1.34 -61.27 -42.67
CA MET A 1 0.32 -60.39 -43.27
C MET A 1 0.94 -59.00 -43.19
N ALA A 2 1.76 -58.56 -44.15
CA ALA A 2 1.37 -58.09 -45.50
C ALA A 2 0.20 -57.10 -45.35
N ASP A 3 0.25 -55.84 -45.74
CA ASP A 3 1.05 -55.08 -46.72
C ASP A 3 0.78 -53.58 -46.40
N SER A 4 1.74 -52.65 -46.52
CA SER A 4 1.91 -51.70 -47.66
C SER A 4 0.73 -50.68 -47.75
N ASP A 5 0.84 -49.37 -48.00
CA ASP A 5 1.79 -48.56 -48.75
C ASP A 5 1.60 -47.05 -48.41
N LYS A 6 2.70 -46.31 -48.53
CA LYS A 6 2.81 -44.85 -48.77
C LYS A 6 2.88 -44.64 -50.33
N PRO A 7 3.07 -43.45 -50.96
CA PRO A 7 2.98 -42.02 -50.56
C PRO A 7 2.43 -41.08 -51.70
N GLU A 8 2.70 -39.75 -51.59
CA GLU A 8 2.91 -38.75 -52.69
C GLU A 8 1.69 -38.18 -53.47
N GLN A 9 1.64 -36.96 -54.01
CA GLN A 9 2.38 -35.68 -53.97
C GLN A 9 1.54 -34.61 -54.74
N ALA A 10 1.78 -33.33 -54.40
CA ALA A 10 1.91 -32.15 -55.29
C ALA A 10 0.73 -31.45 -56.03
N SER A 11 0.79 -30.10 -55.92
CA SER A 11 0.43 -29.02 -56.88
C SER A 11 -1.06 -28.77 -57.13
N GLY A 12 -1.59 -27.56 -57.36
CA GLY A 12 -1.08 -26.20 -57.57
C GLY A 12 -2.26 -25.38 -58.15
N GLY A 13 -2.28 -24.04 -57.98
CA GLY A 13 -3.19 -23.19 -58.78
C GLY A 13 -3.81 -21.98 -58.07
N GLN A 14 -3.13 -20.84 -58.17
CA GLN A 14 -3.76 -19.51 -58.35
C GLN A 14 -4.08 -19.35 -59.87
N PRO A 15 -5.02 -18.48 -60.34
CA PRO A 15 -4.82 -17.01 -60.23
C PRO A 15 -6.05 -16.06 -60.34
N LYS A 16 -5.81 -14.78 -59.95
CA LYS A 16 -6.23 -13.46 -60.55
C LYS A 16 -7.74 -13.14 -60.63
N ASN A 17 -8.25 -11.90 -60.64
CA ASN A 17 -7.85 -10.49 -60.70
C ASN A 17 -9.15 -9.70 -60.33
N SER A 18 -9.26 -8.41 -59.97
CA SER A 18 -8.74 -7.14 -60.50
C SER A 18 -9.29 -6.05 -59.56
N GLY A 19 -8.52 -5.06 -59.07
CA GLY A 19 -8.23 -3.77 -59.73
C GLY A 19 -9.17 -2.67 -59.19
N ALA A 20 -8.81 -1.40 -58.99
CA ALA A 20 -7.59 -0.62 -59.13
C ALA A 20 -7.84 0.78 -58.53
N ARG A 21 -6.78 1.44 -57.97
CA ARG A 21 -6.44 2.90 -58.00
C ARG A 21 -7.47 3.92 -57.42
N ASP A 22 -7.14 5.09 -56.87
CA ASP A 22 -5.93 5.94 -56.83
C ASP A 22 -6.06 6.97 -55.67
N GLU A 23 -4.91 7.46 -55.20
CA GLU A 23 -4.53 8.81 -54.73
C GLU A 23 -5.54 9.80 -54.09
N GLY A 24 -5.06 10.55 -53.08
CA GLY A 24 -5.51 11.95 -52.88
C GLY A 24 -5.46 12.51 -51.46
N ALA A 25 -4.64 13.55 -51.26
CA ALA A 25 -4.37 14.26 -50.02
C ALA A 25 -5.51 15.11 -49.42
N GLY A 26 -5.38 15.40 -48.11
CA GLY A 26 -5.51 16.78 -47.59
C GLY A 26 -6.73 17.16 -46.74
N GLY A 27 -6.45 17.82 -45.61
CA GLY A 27 -7.22 19.01 -45.19
C GLY A 27 -8.12 18.94 -43.95
N ARG A 28 -7.70 19.62 -42.87
CA ARG A 28 -8.58 20.15 -41.80
C ARG A 28 -9.55 21.22 -42.34
N PRO A 29 -10.67 21.49 -41.64
CA PRO A 29 -10.80 22.78 -40.90
C PRO A 29 -11.57 22.63 -39.56
N ARG A 30 -11.16 23.22 -38.42
CA ARG A 30 -11.30 24.60 -37.88
C ARG A 30 -12.73 25.16 -37.67
N ARG A 31 -12.98 25.47 -36.38
CA ARG A 31 -14.03 26.28 -35.71
C ARG A 31 -14.47 27.58 -36.40
N LYS A 32 -15.75 27.98 -36.17
CA LYS A 32 -16.27 29.36 -35.91
C LYS A 32 -17.58 29.24 -35.10
N GLY A 33 -17.77 29.91 -33.95
CA GLY A 33 -18.41 31.24 -33.76
C GLY A 33 -19.77 31.02 -33.04
N SER A 34 -20.39 31.88 -32.20
CA SER A 34 -20.23 33.30 -31.84
C SER A 34 -21.25 33.71 -30.76
N GLY A 35 -20.84 34.56 -29.77
CA GLY A 35 -21.58 35.72 -29.21
C GLY A 35 -22.84 35.52 -28.32
N ARG A 36 -23.29 36.44 -27.45
CA ARG A 36 -22.83 37.74 -26.87
C ARG A 36 -23.92 38.20 -25.86
N ARG A 37 -23.52 38.85 -24.74
CA ARG A 37 -24.22 39.90 -23.91
C ARG A 37 -25.55 39.52 -23.21
N GLY A 38 -25.98 40.07 -22.06
CA GLY A 38 -25.59 41.13 -21.11
C GLY A 38 -26.59 41.07 -19.92
N GLY A 39 -26.28 41.44 -18.68
CA GLY A 39 -26.37 42.80 -18.15
C GLY A 39 -26.85 42.76 -16.67
N ARG A 40 -26.33 43.66 -15.83
CA ARG A 40 -26.71 43.91 -14.42
C ARG A 40 -27.73 45.05 -14.31
N PRO A 41 -28.37 45.23 -13.15
CA PRO A 41 -28.17 46.51 -12.44
C PRO A 41 -28.03 46.41 -10.90
N ARG A 42 -27.58 47.54 -10.31
CA ARG A 42 -27.37 47.86 -8.89
C ARG A 42 -28.42 48.88 -8.40
N ASN A 43 -28.56 49.01 -7.07
CA ASN A 43 -28.98 50.14 -6.18
C ASN A 43 -30.11 49.75 -5.21
N SER A 44 -30.28 50.25 -3.96
CA SER A 44 -29.62 51.31 -3.17
C SER A 44 -30.13 51.31 -1.71
N ARG A 45 -29.26 51.72 -0.78
CA ARG A 45 -29.40 52.41 0.55
C ARG A 45 -30.82 52.71 1.11
N ARG A 46 -31.01 52.52 2.45
CA ARG A 46 -31.17 53.61 3.48
C ARG A 46 -31.37 53.10 4.92
N ARG A 47 -31.02 53.98 5.87
CA ARG A 47 -30.93 53.87 7.35
C ARG A 47 -32.29 54.06 8.06
N GLY A 48 -32.41 53.61 9.31
CA GLY A 48 -33.43 54.08 10.28
C GLY A 48 -33.24 53.48 11.68
N ARG A 49 -33.31 54.32 12.72
CA ARG A 49 -32.95 54.12 14.15
C ARG A 49 -34.25 54.18 14.98
N GLY A 50 -34.40 53.44 16.08
CA GLY A 50 -35.55 53.63 17.01
C GLY A 50 -35.64 52.59 18.14
N GLN A 51 -36.07 53.01 19.32
CA GLN A 51 -35.87 52.41 20.65
C GLN A 51 -37.09 51.67 21.27
N ARG A 52 -36.80 50.82 22.27
CA ARG A 52 -37.54 50.46 23.52
C ARG A 52 -38.81 49.57 23.47
N GLY A 53 -38.79 48.56 24.36
CA GLY A 53 -39.97 47.92 24.96
C GLY A 53 -39.88 46.39 25.06
N GLY A 54 -39.69 45.83 26.27
CA GLY A 54 -40.08 44.43 26.58
C GLY A 54 -41.39 44.43 27.41
N PRO A 55 -41.82 43.31 28.02
CA PRO A 55 -41.54 41.89 27.73
C PRO A 55 -42.85 41.07 27.59
N THR A 56 -42.87 39.96 26.84
CA THR A 56 -43.84 38.86 27.09
C THR A 56 -43.38 37.54 26.48
N GLN A 57 -43.56 36.48 27.26
CA GLN A 57 -43.32 35.08 26.93
C GLN A 57 -44.24 34.57 25.81
N SER A 58 -43.70 33.65 25.00
CA SER A 58 -44.26 32.32 24.68
C SER A 58 -44.08 31.92 23.20
N GLY A 59 -43.63 30.68 23.00
CA GLY A 59 -44.14 29.81 21.94
C GLY A 59 -43.56 29.93 20.52
N ARG A 60 -42.73 28.94 20.17
CA ARG A 60 -42.56 28.29 18.84
C ARG A 60 -42.13 29.15 17.63
N SER A 61 -40.96 28.81 17.08
CA SER A 61 -40.70 28.52 15.65
C SER A 61 -39.17 28.37 15.50
N ALA A 62 -38.67 27.23 15.05
CA ALA A 62 -38.42 26.85 13.65
C ALA A 62 -36.96 27.05 13.24
N GLN A 63 -36.39 25.98 12.67
CA GLN A 63 -35.36 25.98 11.64
C GLN A 63 -34.00 26.60 11.99
N GLY A 64 -33.07 25.73 12.42
CA GLY A 64 -31.63 25.93 12.28
C GLY A 64 -31.09 24.92 11.27
N ALA A 65 -30.44 25.41 10.21
CA ALA A 65 -29.71 24.64 9.22
C ALA A 65 -28.64 23.73 9.88
N PRO A 66 -28.27 22.58 9.29
CA PRO A 66 -27.25 21.71 9.87
C PRO A 66 -25.90 22.42 9.83
N SER A 67 -25.30 22.61 11.01
CA SER A 67 -23.92 23.07 11.15
C SER A 67 -22.98 22.03 10.55
N ALA A 68 -21.94 22.51 9.86
CA ALA A 68 -20.82 21.74 9.37
C ALA A 68 -20.31 20.74 10.43
N GLY A 69 -19.93 19.55 9.97
CA GLY A 69 -19.48 18.42 10.80
C GLY A 69 -18.48 18.86 11.85
N LYS A 70 -18.73 18.49 13.10
CA LYS A 70 -17.75 18.64 14.17
C LYS A 70 -16.53 17.81 13.79
N ALA A 71 -15.37 18.45 13.85
CA ALA A 71 -14.09 17.77 13.75
C ALA A 71 -14.02 16.65 14.78
N VAL A 72 -13.44 15.54 14.33
CA VAL A 72 -13.11 14.35 15.12
C VAL A 72 -12.24 14.80 16.31
N ASP A 73 -12.56 14.33 17.52
CA ASP A 73 -11.81 14.68 18.73
C ASP A 73 -10.44 13.98 18.71
N GLU A 74 -9.40 14.68 18.24
CA GLU A 74 -8.04 14.18 18.08
C GLU A 74 -7.47 13.57 19.38
N LYS A 75 -7.96 14.01 20.56
CA LYS A 75 -7.51 13.52 21.86
C LYS A 75 -7.98 12.10 22.20
N ALA A 76 -9.05 11.61 21.59
CA ALA A 76 -9.50 10.23 21.76
C ALA A 76 -8.59 9.22 21.03
N PHE A 77 -7.67 9.70 20.18
CA PHE A 77 -6.76 8.88 19.37
C PHE A 77 -5.33 8.82 19.93
N GLU A 78 -4.97 9.74 20.84
CA GLU A 78 -3.65 9.78 21.49
C GLU A 78 -3.50 8.74 22.62
N SER A 79 -4.60 8.19 23.14
CA SER A 79 -4.61 7.36 24.35
C SER A 79 -4.29 5.88 24.16
N ILE A 80 -4.07 5.39 22.93
CA ILE A 80 -3.58 4.03 22.70
C ILE A 80 -2.05 4.06 22.77
N PRO A 81 -1.42 3.67 23.89
CA PRO A 81 0.02 3.73 24.01
C PRO A 81 0.61 2.68 23.08
N LEU A 82 1.38 3.11 22.08
CA LEU A 82 2.38 2.24 21.49
C LEU A 82 3.39 1.98 22.62
N VAL A 83 3.34 0.79 23.22
CA VAL A 83 4.38 0.37 24.16
C VAL A 83 5.70 0.45 23.39
N GLU A 84 6.62 1.31 23.84
CA GLU A 84 7.95 1.40 23.27
C GLU A 84 8.56 -0.02 23.22
N GLY A 85 8.80 -0.52 22.01
CA GLY A 85 9.42 -1.83 21.77
C GLY A 85 8.48 -3.01 21.57
N ALA A 86 7.15 -2.84 21.55
CA ALA A 86 6.24 -3.89 21.10
C ALA A 86 5.32 -3.35 19.99
N ALA A 87 5.57 -3.75 18.73
CA ALA A 87 4.67 -3.45 17.63
C ALA A 87 3.29 -4.08 17.88
N ILE A 88 2.26 -3.25 18.01
CA ILE A 88 0.88 -3.68 18.24
C ILE A 88 0.23 -4.01 16.90
N LEU A 89 -0.30 -5.23 16.76
CA LEU A 89 -1.07 -5.68 15.60
C LEU A 89 -2.50 -5.12 15.61
N VAL A 90 -3.07 -4.99 14.42
CA VAL A 90 -4.50 -4.71 14.22
C VAL A 90 -5.16 -5.87 13.48
N ASP A 91 -6.25 -6.39 14.01
CA ASP A 91 -7.14 -7.28 13.26
C ASP A 91 -8.06 -6.42 12.38
N SER A 92 -7.83 -6.41 11.07
CA SER A 92 -8.59 -5.54 10.15
C SER A 92 -10.00 -6.02 9.81
N HIS A 93 -10.39 -7.23 10.23
CA HIS A 93 -11.73 -7.76 9.94
C HIS A 93 -12.12 -8.87 10.93
N ALA A 94 -13.09 -8.59 11.81
CA ALA A 94 -13.66 -9.59 12.71
C ALA A 94 -15.16 -9.37 12.97
N HIS A 95 -15.95 -10.45 12.97
CA HIS A 95 -17.37 -10.45 13.32
C HIS A 95 -17.57 -10.71 14.81
N ILE A 96 -17.02 -9.85 15.66
CA ILE A 96 -17.14 -9.98 17.13
C ILE A 96 -18.57 -9.74 17.63
N ASP A 97 -19.46 -9.25 16.77
CA ASP A 97 -20.90 -9.16 17.01
C ASP A 97 -21.61 -10.52 16.93
N ALA A 98 -20.97 -11.54 16.34
CA ALA A 98 -21.52 -12.89 16.24
C ALA A 98 -22.00 -13.44 17.60
N SER A 99 -23.12 -14.17 17.56
CA SER A 99 -23.73 -14.76 18.76
C SER A 99 -22.80 -15.75 19.48
N ASP A 100 -21.89 -16.37 18.73
CA ASP A 100 -20.85 -17.26 19.25
C ASP A 100 -20.03 -16.63 20.36
N TYR A 101 -19.92 -15.29 20.41
CA TYR A 101 -19.17 -14.56 21.41
C TYR A 101 -20.01 -13.95 22.53
N ASP A 102 -21.34 -14.10 22.53
CA ASP A 102 -22.20 -13.43 23.53
C ASP A 102 -21.84 -13.80 24.98
N GLY A 103 -21.36 -15.03 25.21
CA GLY A 103 -20.95 -15.50 26.53
C GLY A 103 -19.53 -15.10 26.97
N ASP A 104 -18.66 -14.67 26.04
CA ASP A 104 -17.24 -14.46 26.35
C ASP A 104 -16.54 -13.33 25.57
N ARG A 105 -17.29 -12.41 24.95
CA ARG A 105 -16.75 -11.31 24.13
C ARG A 105 -15.62 -10.53 24.81
N ARG A 106 -15.84 -10.08 26.04
CA ARG A 106 -14.79 -9.35 26.79
C ARG A 106 -13.52 -10.19 26.94
N LYS A 107 -13.67 -11.50 27.19
CA LYS A 107 -12.52 -12.40 27.35
C LYS A 107 -11.77 -12.62 26.03
N ILE A 108 -12.45 -12.63 24.87
CA ILE A 108 -11.75 -12.74 23.57
C ILE A 108 -10.93 -11.48 23.29
N LEU A 109 -11.43 -10.29 23.67
CA LEU A 109 -10.73 -9.02 23.52
C LEU A 109 -9.52 -8.94 24.46
N GLU A 110 -9.68 -9.35 25.72
CA GLU A 110 -8.57 -9.46 26.68
C GLU A 110 -7.47 -10.42 26.18
N ARG A 111 -7.85 -11.57 25.60
CA ARG A 111 -6.89 -12.50 24.97
C ARG A 111 -6.17 -11.87 23.78
N ALA A 112 -6.90 -11.17 22.90
CA ALA A 112 -6.33 -10.47 21.75
C ALA A 112 -5.28 -9.44 22.20
N LEU A 113 -5.63 -8.60 23.18
CA LEU A 113 -4.72 -7.61 23.76
C LEU A 113 -3.48 -8.27 24.38
N SER A 114 -3.65 -9.36 25.14
CA SER A 114 -2.52 -10.10 25.76
C SER A 114 -1.55 -10.71 24.73
N LYS A 115 -1.99 -10.86 23.48
CA LYS A 115 -1.20 -11.36 22.35
C LYS A 115 -0.63 -10.24 21.47
N GLY A 116 -0.82 -8.98 21.86
CA GLY A 116 -0.35 -7.82 21.10
C GLY A 116 -1.29 -7.36 19.99
N VAL A 117 -2.52 -7.88 19.93
CA VAL A 117 -3.58 -7.37 19.02
C VAL A 117 -4.35 -6.28 19.77
N GLY A 118 -3.91 -5.03 19.60
CA GLY A 118 -4.42 -3.89 20.37
C GLY A 118 -5.48 -3.07 19.66
N THR A 119 -5.88 -3.46 18.45
CA THR A 119 -7.01 -2.83 17.74
C THR A 119 -7.74 -3.88 16.92
N ILE A 120 -9.07 -3.76 16.86
CA ILE A 120 -9.93 -4.66 16.07
C ILE A 120 -10.93 -3.81 15.28
N ILE A 121 -11.03 -4.07 13.98
CA ILE A 121 -12.10 -3.53 13.13
C ILE A 121 -13.23 -4.57 13.12
N ALA A 122 -14.25 -4.30 13.92
CA ALA A 122 -15.46 -5.11 13.99
C ALA A 122 -16.37 -4.82 12.79
N VAL A 123 -16.88 -5.85 12.12
CA VAL A 123 -17.59 -5.71 10.84
C VAL A 123 -19.02 -6.20 10.93
N GLY A 124 -19.99 -5.32 10.66
CA GLY A 124 -21.40 -5.69 10.51
C GLY A 124 -21.72 -6.16 9.08
N SER A 125 -22.58 -7.16 8.96
CA SER A 125 -22.97 -7.79 7.67
C SER A 125 -24.40 -7.46 7.24
N ASP A 126 -25.20 -6.87 8.12
CA ASP A 126 -26.55 -6.36 7.86
C ASP A 126 -26.85 -5.17 8.79
N LEU A 127 -28.09 -4.66 8.79
CA LEU A 127 -28.43 -3.51 9.62
C LEU A 127 -28.39 -3.80 11.13
N ASP A 128 -28.79 -4.98 11.57
CA ASP A 128 -28.90 -5.30 13.00
C ASP A 128 -27.54 -5.65 13.59
N SER A 129 -26.74 -6.44 12.88
CA SER A 129 -25.32 -6.66 13.17
C SER A 129 -24.54 -5.35 13.12
N SER A 130 -24.74 -4.48 12.12
CA SER A 130 -24.10 -3.15 12.08
C SER A 130 -24.42 -2.31 13.31
N ARG A 131 -25.65 -2.34 13.82
CA ARG A 131 -26.01 -1.65 15.09
C ARG A 131 -25.25 -2.26 16.27
N LYS A 132 -25.27 -3.59 16.39
CA LYS A 132 -24.55 -4.32 17.45
C LYS A 132 -23.06 -4.03 17.42
N THR A 133 -22.44 -4.01 16.25
CA THR A 133 -21.03 -3.67 16.02
C THR A 133 -20.72 -2.24 16.46
N VAL A 134 -21.59 -1.27 16.17
CA VAL A 134 -21.44 0.11 16.67
C VAL A 134 -21.54 0.18 18.19
N ASP A 135 -22.49 -0.54 18.80
CA ASP A 135 -22.64 -0.57 20.26
C ASP A 135 -21.42 -1.20 20.95
N ILE A 136 -20.87 -2.27 20.36
CA ILE A 136 -19.63 -2.89 20.82
C ILE A 136 -18.47 -1.90 20.70
N ALA A 137 -18.30 -1.24 19.55
CA ALA A 137 -17.21 -0.28 19.33
C ALA A 137 -17.28 0.94 20.26
N ASN A 138 -18.48 1.35 20.70
CA ASN A 138 -18.63 2.39 21.73
C ASN A 138 -18.29 1.91 23.15
N SER A 139 -18.31 0.59 23.37
CA SER A 139 -18.07 -0.03 24.69
C SER A 139 -16.60 -0.38 24.94
N PHE A 140 -15.76 -0.40 23.90
CA PHE A 140 -14.35 -0.80 23.96
C PHE A 140 -13.48 0.19 23.17
N GLU A 141 -12.42 0.69 23.80
CA GLU A 141 -11.56 1.73 23.21
C GLU A 141 -10.78 1.22 22.00
N GLU A 142 -10.35 -0.03 22.07
CA GLU A 142 -9.58 -0.77 21.07
C GLU A 142 -10.43 -1.24 19.86
N VAL A 143 -11.75 -1.07 19.90
CA VAL A 143 -12.65 -1.53 18.82
C VAL A 143 -13.14 -0.35 17.99
N PHE A 144 -13.09 -0.53 16.66
CA PHE A 144 -13.75 0.31 15.67
C PHE A 144 -14.75 -0.51 14.87
N ALA A 145 -15.66 0.16 14.16
CA ALA A 145 -16.77 -0.46 13.46
C ALA A 145 -16.71 -0.22 11.96
N ALA A 146 -17.07 -1.23 11.17
CA ALA A 146 -17.53 -1.09 9.80
C ALA A 146 -19.01 -1.46 9.72
N VAL A 147 -19.77 -0.71 8.93
CA VAL A 147 -21.21 -0.92 8.76
C VAL A 147 -21.57 -1.09 7.29
N GLY A 148 -22.41 -2.06 6.98
CA GLY A 148 -22.73 -2.43 5.61
C GLY A 148 -23.80 -3.49 5.52
N VAL A 149 -24.09 -3.91 4.30
CA VAL A 149 -24.93 -5.05 3.99
C VAL A 149 -24.19 -5.98 3.04
N HIS A 150 -23.91 -7.17 3.55
CA HIS A 150 -23.22 -8.27 2.90
C HIS A 150 -24.05 -8.83 1.73
N PRO A 151 -23.43 -9.35 0.65
CA PRO A 151 -24.13 -9.92 -0.50
C PRO A 151 -25.20 -10.96 -0.15
N HIS A 152 -25.04 -11.71 0.95
CA HIS A 152 -26.05 -12.69 1.37
C HIS A 152 -27.39 -12.09 1.76
N ASP A 153 -27.38 -10.89 2.33
CA ASP A 153 -28.55 -10.29 2.99
C ASP A 153 -29.23 -9.20 2.15
N VAL A 154 -28.69 -8.91 0.96
CA VAL A 154 -29.22 -7.85 0.08
C VAL A 154 -30.66 -8.08 -0.37
N LYS A 155 -31.15 -9.34 -0.41
CA LYS A 155 -32.56 -9.65 -0.71
C LYS A 155 -33.53 -9.15 0.37
N SER A 156 -33.04 -8.99 1.60
CA SER A 156 -33.80 -8.52 2.76
C SER A 156 -33.72 -6.99 2.91
N VAL A 157 -32.97 -6.31 2.03
CA VAL A 157 -32.82 -4.86 2.07
C VAL A 157 -34.11 -4.20 1.58
N ALA A 158 -34.85 -3.64 2.52
CA ALA A 158 -35.88 -2.66 2.20
C ALA A 158 -35.21 -1.32 1.81
N ASN A 159 -35.87 -0.52 0.97
CA ASN A 159 -35.41 0.83 0.55
C ASN A 159 -34.99 1.77 1.72
N LYS A 160 -35.36 1.44 2.97
CA LYS A 160 -35.03 2.21 4.18
C LYS A 160 -33.66 1.85 4.78
N SER A 161 -33.09 0.68 4.51
CA SER A 161 -31.86 0.23 5.18
C SER A 161 -30.63 1.05 4.79
N ALA A 162 -30.52 1.49 3.53
CA ALA A 162 -29.44 2.39 3.10
C ALA A 162 -29.42 3.73 3.87
N GLY A 163 -30.61 4.26 4.20
CA GLY A 163 -30.74 5.44 5.04
C GLY A 163 -30.23 5.21 6.47
N HIS A 164 -30.46 4.01 7.02
CA HIS A 164 -29.99 3.67 8.36
C HIS A 164 -28.48 3.40 8.43
N ILE A 165 -27.90 2.72 7.44
CA ILE A 165 -26.43 2.54 7.38
C ILE A 165 -25.74 3.91 7.32
N LYS A 166 -26.29 4.85 6.54
CA LYS A 166 -25.78 6.22 6.52
C LYS A 166 -25.84 6.87 7.91
N VAL A 167 -26.92 6.70 8.67
CA VAL A 167 -27.03 7.26 10.03
C VAL A 167 -26.00 6.62 10.97
N LEU A 168 -25.80 5.30 10.91
CA LEU A 168 -24.76 4.63 11.70
C LEU A 168 -23.37 5.13 11.33
N SER A 169 -23.14 5.40 10.04
CA SER A 169 -21.86 5.92 9.55
C SER A 169 -21.49 7.30 10.09
N ASP A 170 -22.41 8.04 10.70
CA ASP A 170 -22.08 9.33 11.34
C ASP A 170 -21.43 9.14 12.73
N ASN A 171 -21.39 7.92 13.28
CA ASN A 171 -20.70 7.62 14.54
C ASN A 171 -19.16 7.67 14.36
N ALA A 172 -18.45 8.27 15.33
CA ALA A 172 -17.00 8.47 15.30
C ALA A 172 -16.18 7.17 15.33
N LYS A 173 -16.72 6.10 15.92
CA LYS A 173 -16.11 4.76 15.93
C LYS A 173 -16.33 3.99 14.63
N VAL A 174 -17.20 4.47 13.73
CA VAL A 174 -17.38 3.85 12.42
C VAL A 174 -16.33 4.36 11.46
N VAL A 175 -15.53 3.48 10.87
CA VAL A 175 -14.36 3.85 10.07
C VAL A 175 -14.48 3.45 8.60
N ALA A 176 -15.39 2.54 8.26
CA ALA A 176 -15.57 2.04 6.90
C ALA A 176 -17.03 1.71 6.58
N ILE A 177 -17.32 1.59 5.29
CA ILE A 177 -18.55 0.97 4.78
C ILE A 177 -18.22 -0.47 4.36
N GLY A 178 -18.83 -1.42 5.05
CA GLY A 178 -18.47 -2.83 4.93
C GLY A 178 -19.13 -3.65 6.04
N GLU A 179 -19.44 -4.91 5.82
CA GLU A 179 -19.01 -5.71 4.67
C GLU A 179 -19.97 -5.56 3.47
N ILE A 180 -19.42 -5.31 2.27
CA ILE A 180 -20.18 -5.15 1.02
C ILE A 180 -19.48 -5.91 -0.10
N GLY A 181 -20.20 -6.37 -1.13
CA GLY A 181 -19.52 -7.06 -2.23
C GLY A 181 -20.40 -8.04 -2.98
N LEU A 182 -19.77 -9.09 -3.53
CA LEU A 182 -20.41 -10.15 -4.28
C LEU A 182 -19.95 -11.53 -3.80
N ASP A 183 -20.90 -12.44 -3.64
CA ASP A 183 -20.67 -13.87 -3.37
C ASP A 183 -21.45 -14.71 -4.38
N TYR A 184 -20.73 -15.35 -5.30
CA TYR A 184 -21.29 -16.28 -6.30
C TYR A 184 -21.12 -17.75 -5.92
N HIS A 185 -20.48 -18.02 -4.78
CA HIS A 185 -20.26 -19.35 -4.28
C HIS A 185 -21.50 -19.88 -3.57
N TYR A 186 -21.97 -19.14 -2.55
CA TYR A 186 -23.19 -19.47 -1.81
C TYR A 186 -24.45 -18.93 -2.50
N ASP A 187 -24.32 -17.82 -3.24
CA ASP A 187 -25.37 -17.21 -4.08
C ASP A 187 -26.72 -17.04 -3.34
N HIS A 188 -26.66 -16.68 -2.04
CA HIS A 188 -27.84 -16.59 -1.16
C HIS A 188 -28.83 -15.48 -1.53
N SER A 189 -28.42 -14.52 -2.36
CA SER A 189 -29.25 -13.47 -2.91
C SER A 189 -29.05 -13.36 -4.42
N PRO A 190 -30.08 -12.99 -5.21
CA PRO A 190 -29.95 -12.86 -6.65
C PRO A 190 -28.82 -11.91 -7.04
N ARG A 191 -27.91 -12.37 -7.93
CA ARG A 191 -26.75 -11.58 -8.39
C ARG A 191 -27.09 -10.16 -8.86
N LYS A 192 -28.24 -9.97 -9.51
CA LYS A 192 -28.72 -8.63 -9.91
C LYS A 192 -28.92 -7.69 -8.70
N LEU A 193 -29.45 -8.21 -7.60
CA LEU A 193 -29.60 -7.45 -6.35
C LEU A 193 -28.25 -7.25 -5.66
N GLN A 194 -27.37 -8.26 -5.64
CA GLN A 194 -26.01 -8.11 -5.10
C GLN A 194 -25.27 -6.96 -5.81
N LYS A 195 -25.23 -6.98 -7.16
CA LYS A 195 -24.60 -5.91 -7.96
C LYS A 195 -25.24 -4.55 -7.71
N HIS A 196 -26.57 -4.47 -7.65
CA HIS A 196 -27.27 -3.21 -7.40
C HIS A 196 -26.88 -2.61 -6.04
N TRP A 197 -26.98 -3.38 -4.96
CA TRP A 197 -26.70 -2.88 -3.62
C TRP A 197 -25.22 -2.67 -3.35
N PHE A 198 -24.34 -3.46 -3.96
CA PHE A 198 -22.90 -3.21 -3.90
C PHE A 198 -22.55 -1.83 -4.48
N ARG A 199 -23.09 -1.49 -5.66
CA ARG A 199 -22.94 -0.16 -6.28
C ARG A 199 -23.46 0.96 -5.39
N GLU A 200 -24.67 0.82 -4.87
CA GLU A 200 -25.27 1.86 -4.01
C GLU A 200 -24.44 2.11 -2.74
N GLN A 201 -23.87 1.06 -2.15
CA GLN A 201 -23.02 1.18 -0.97
C GLN A 201 -21.66 1.82 -1.28
N ILE A 202 -21.03 1.51 -2.43
CA ILE A 202 -19.82 2.21 -2.88
C ILE A 202 -20.10 3.69 -3.12
N ARG A 203 -21.20 4.03 -3.81
CA ARG A 203 -21.60 5.42 -4.06
C ARG A 203 -21.80 6.19 -2.75
N MET A 204 -22.40 5.53 -1.75
CA MET A 204 -22.54 6.09 -0.41
C MET A 204 -21.18 6.32 0.24
N ALA A 205 -20.29 5.32 0.25
CA ALA A 205 -18.94 5.41 0.81
C ALA A 205 -18.15 6.57 0.20
N VAL A 206 -18.16 6.70 -1.13
CA VAL A 206 -17.56 7.81 -1.88
C VAL A 206 -18.16 9.15 -1.48
N LYS A 207 -19.48 9.23 -1.28
CA LYS A 207 -20.16 10.47 -0.90
C LYS A 207 -19.81 10.92 0.52
N ILE A 208 -19.64 9.99 1.46
CA ILE A 208 -19.31 10.30 2.86
C ILE A 208 -17.79 10.33 3.13
N GLY A 209 -16.97 9.92 2.17
CA GLY A 209 -15.52 9.96 2.27
C GLY A 209 -14.92 8.87 3.18
N LYS A 210 -15.56 7.69 3.25
CA LYS A 210 -15.08 6.54 4.02
C LYS A 210 -14.62 5.41 3.11
N PRO A 211 -13.54 4.68 3.47
CA PRO A 211 -13.08 3.51 2.72
C PRO A 211 -14.12 2.38 2.76
N VAL A 212 -13.96 1.42 1.84
CA VAL A 212 -14.81 0.22 1.77
C VAL A 212 -14.09 -1.03 2.27
N ILE A 213 -14.84 -1.97 2.87
CA ILE A 213 -14.39 -3.35 3.10
C ILE A 213 -15.19 -4.25 2.16
N VAL A 214 -14.48 -4.85 1.21
CA VAL A 214 -15.08 -5.57 0.08
C VAL A 214 -14.97 -7.08 0.26
N HIS A 215 -16.11 -7.74 0.25
CA HIS A 215 -16.26 -9.18 0.09
C HIS A 215 -16.18 -9.58 -1.38
N CYS A 216 -15.39 -10.60 -1.68
CA CYS A 216 -15.29 -11.14 -3.03
C CYS A 216 -15.11 -12.65 -3.00
N ARG A 217 -16.15 -13.39 -3.41
CA ARG A 217 -16.09 -14.84 -3.54
C ARG A 217 -16.62 -15.31 -4.89
N ASP A 218 -15.75 -15.99 -5.66
CA ASP A 218 -16.03 -16.49 -7.02
C ASP A 218 -16.60 -15.42 -7.98
N ALA A 219 -16.29 -14.14 -7.72
CA ALA A 219 -16.88 -12.97 -8.40
C ALA A 219 -15.87 -11.88 -8.79
N GLY A 220 -14.57 -12.22 -8.85
CA GLY A 220 -13.45 -11.25 -8.98
C GLY A 220 -13.61 -10.21 -10.08
N GLU A 221 -13.90 -10.64 -11.32
CA GLU A 221 -14.04 -9.72 -12.46
C GLU A 221 -15.22 -8.76 -12.31
N ASP A 222 -16.37 -9.25 -11.84
CA ASP A 222 -17.55 -8.41 -11.61
C ASP A 222 -17.30 -7.41 -10.47
N VAL A 223 -16.64 -7.85 -9.39
CA VAL A 223 -16.25 -6.97 -8.28
C VAL A 223 -15.31 -5.87 -8.78
N PHE A 224 -14.28 -6.22 -9.54
CA PHE A 224 -13.35 -5.26 -10.14
C PHE A 224 -14.07 -4.25 -11.04
N SER A 225 -14.87 -4.70 -12.01
CA SER A 225 -15.60 -3.81 -12.92
C SER A 225 -16.52 -2.85 -12.15
N ILE A 226 -17.20 -3.33 -11.10
CA ILE A 226 -18.07 -2.48 -10.29
C ILE A 226 -17.26 -1.41 -9.55
N LEU A 227 -16.16 -1.79 -8.90
CA LEU A 227 -15.30 -0.89 -8.15
C LEU A 227 -14.67 0.19 -9.05
N GLU A 228 -14.27 -0.19 -10.27
CA GLU A 228 -13.73 0.72 -11.28
C GLU A 228 -14.80 1.73 -11.75
N GLU A 229 -15.98 1.24 -12.16
CA GLU A 229 -17.09 2.08 -12.62
C GLU A 229 -17.54 3.09 -11.57
N GLU A 230 -17.60 2.67 -10.30
CA GLU A 230 -18.02 3.51 -9.17
C GLU A 230 -16.87 4.34 -8.57
N ARG A 231 -15.66 4.23 -9.14
CA ARG A 231 -14.47 5.03 -8.79
C ARG A 231 -14.03 4.90 -7.34
N VAL A 232 -13.90 3.66 -6.85
CA VAL A 232 -13.57 3.38 -5.45
C VAL A 232 -12.26 4.03 -4.98
N TRP A 233 -11.29 4.23 -5.87
CA TRP A 233 -10.00 4.89 -5.60
C TRP A 233 -10.13 6.31 -5.01
N ARG A 234 -11.33 6.91 -5.06
CA ARG A 234 -11.61 8.19 -4.38
C ARG A 234 -11.65 8.08 -2.85
N VAL A 235 -11.88 6.88 -2.33
CA VAL A 235 -11.92 6.58 -0.89
C VAL A 235 -11.02 5.42 -0.48
N GLY A 236 -10.57 4.61 -1.43
CA GLY A 236 -9.79 3.41 -1.17
C GLY A 236 -10.60 2.34 -0.43
N GLY A 237 -9.91 1.30 0.02
CA GLY A 237 -10.53 0.20 0.74
C GLY A 237 -9.62 -1.01 0.87
N VAL A 238 -10.22 -2.13 1.26
CA VAL A 238 -9.59 -3.44 1.31
C VAL A 238 -10.50 -4.48 0.67
N VAL A 239 -9.94 -5.37 -0.14
CA VAL A 239 -10.59 -6.64 -0.48
C VAL A 239 -10.23 -7.62 0.63
N HIS A 240 -11.17 -7.83 1.55
CA HIS A 240 -10.94 -8.67 2.72
C HIS A 240 -10.81 -10.14 2.31
N CYS A 241 -10.10 -10.92 3.11
CA CYS A 241 -9.84 -12.35 2.94
C CYS A 241 -9.53 -12.70 1.48
N PHE A 242 -8.54 -12.01 0.91
CA PHE A 242 -8.20 -12.17 -0.50
C PHE A 242 -7.69 -13.58 -0.78
N THR A 243 -8.34 -14.26 -1.73
CA THR A 243 -7.95 -15.61 -2.20
C THR A 243 -7.88 -15.69 -3.74
N GLY A 244 -7.67 -14.56 -4.41
CA GLY A 244 -7.53 -14.48 -5.87
C GLY A 244 -6.11 -14.75 -6.36
N ASP A 245 -5.92 -14.66 -7.68
CA ASP A 245 -4.61 -14.81 -8.33
C ASP A 245 -3.84 -13.48 -8.44
N ALA A 246 -2.65 -13.53 -9.04
CA ALA A 246 -1.79 -12.37 -9.21
C ALA A 246 -2.37 -11.31 -10.18
N GLU A 247 -3.19 -11.70 -11.15
CA GLU A 247 -3.84 -10.75 -12.07
C GLU A 247 -4.89 -9.94 -11.32
N LEU A 248 -5.75 -10.62 -10.57
CA LEU A 248 -6.79 -9.98 -9.78
C LEU A 248 -6.20 -9.12 -8.66
N ALA A 249 -5.10 -9.55 -8.04
CA ALA A 249 -4.35 -8.74 -7.07
C ALA A 249 -3.89 -7.41 -7.70
N ARG A 250 -3.23 -7.44 -8.87
CA ARG A 250 -2.82 -6.21 -9.60
C ARG A 250 -3.99 -5.28 -9.90
N LYS A 251 -5.10 -5.86 -10.39
CA LYS A 251 -6.33 -5.11 -10.69
C LYS A 251 -6.84 -4.34 -9.47
N PHE A 252 -6.92 -4.99 -8.31
CA PHE A 252 -7.39 -4.34 -7.09
C PHE A 252 -6.40 -3.31 -6.55
N LEU A 253 -5.09 -3.60 -6.57
CA LEU A 253 -4.06 -2.65 -6.16
C LEU A 253 -4.10 -1.37 -7.03
N GLY A 254 -4.31 -1.52 -8.34
CA GLY A 254 -4.47 -0.39 -9.28
C GLY A 254 -5.71 0.49 -9.01
N LEU A 255 -6.67 0.03 -8.20
CA LEU A 255 -7.82 0.81 -7.72
C LEU A 255 -7.59 1.44 -6.33
N ASP A 256 -6.34 1.50 -5.87
CA ASP A 256 -5.93 1.99 -4.54
C ASP A 256 -6.56 1.18 -3.38
N LEU A 257 -6.73 -0.13 -3.60
CA LEU A 257 -7.21 -1.06 -2.58
C LEU A 257 -6.06 -1.82 -1.93
N HIS A 258 -6.26 -2.22 -0.68
CA HIS A 258 -5.41 -3.17 0.04
C HIS A 258 -5.96 -4.60 -0.13
N LEU A 259 -5.14 -5.59 0.16
CA LEU A 259 -5.54 -7.00 0.21
C LEU A 259 -5.48 -7.52 1.65
N GLY A 260 -6.59 -8.09 2.13
CA GLY A 260 -6.70 -8.70 3.45
C GLY A 260 -6.08 -10.09 3.46
N ALA A 261 -4.99 -10.26 4.21
CA ALA A 261 -4.38 -11.55 4.48
C ALA A 261 -5.04 -12.17 5.71
N ALA A 262 -5.77 -13.28 5.50
CA ALA A 262 -6.52 -13.97 6.54
C ALA A 262 -5.97 -15.40 6.77
N GLY A 263 -6.68 -16.18 7.60
CA GLY A 263 -6.37 -17.59 7.87
C GLY A 263 -5.94 -18.45 6.67
N PRO A 264 -6.53 -18.34 5.46
CA PRO A 264 -6.15 -19.15 4.30
C PRO A 264 -4.65 -19.15 3.95
N ILE A 265 -3.91 -18.05 4.17
CA ILE A 265 -2.46 -18.03 3.86
C ILE A 265 -1.66 -19.05 4.70
N THR A 266 -2.21 -19.43 5.85
CA THR A 266 -1.63 -20.36 6.83
C THR A 266 -1.94 -21.82 6.51
N PHE A 267 -2.83 -22.10 5.55
CA PHE A 267 -3.27 -23.46 5.26
C PHE A 267 -2.24 -24.19 4.38
N GLU A 268 -2.09 -25.50 4.58
CA GLU A 268 -1.04 -26.29 3.90
C GLU A 268 -1.07 -26.13 2.38
N ASN A 269 -2.25 -26.23 1.75
CA ASN A 269 -2.43 -26.24 0.29
C ASN A 269 -2.66 -24.84 -0.34
N SER A 270 -2.00 -23.80 0.17
CA SER A 270 -2.20 -22.41 -0.29
C SER A 270 -0.94 -21.77 -0.86
N ASP A 271 -0.07 -22.56 -1.50
CA ASP A 271 1.21 -22.08 -2.08
C ASP A 271 1.02 -21.00 -3.15
N GLU A 272 0.02 -21.14 -4.03
CA GLU A 272 -0.29 -20.12 -5.04
C GLU A 272 -0.67 -18.79 -4.39
N LEU A 273 -1.55 -18.82 -3.39
CA LEU A 273 -1.94 -17.63 -2.64
C LEU A 273 -0.75 -17.00 -1.90
N ARG A 274 0.12 -17.82 -1.30
CA ARG A 274 1.36 -17.34 -0.68
C ARG A 274 2.30 -16.68 -1.68
N SER A 275 2.39 -17.23 -2.89
CA SER A 275 3.17 -16.62 -3.98
C SER A 275 2.62 -15.24 -4.35
N VAL A 276 1.29 -15.08 -4.43
CA VAL A 276 0.69 -13.76 -4.67
C VAL A 276 1.06 -12.78 -3.55
N PHE A 277 0.87 -13.18 -2.28
CA PHE A 277 1.26 -12.32 -1.16
C PHE A 277 2.77 -12.06 -1.08
N ALA A 278 3.63 -12.92 -1.63
CA ALA A 278 5.06 -12.65 -1.74
C ALA A 278 5.33 -11.42 -2.64
N ASP A 279 4.55 -11.23 -3.70
CA ASP A 279 4.73 -10.16 -4.70
C ASP A 279 3.97 -8.86 -4.38
N VAL A 280 2.89 -8.93 -3.59
CA VAL A 280 2.10 -7.74 -3.19
C VAL A 280 2.89 -6.88 -2.19
N PRO A 281 3.07 -5.56 -2.35
CA PRO A 281 3.82 -4.74 -1.39
C PRO A 281 3.29 -4.87 0.04
N ILE A 282 4.18 -4.89 1.04
CA ILE A 282 3.74 -5.01 2.43
C ILE A 282 2.90 -3.80 2.87
N GLU A 283 3.10 -2.64 2.23
CA GLU A 283 2.33 -1.40 2.36
C GLU A 283 0.89 -1.51 1.84
N ARG A 284 0.57 -2.59 1.12
CA ARG A 284 -0.76 -2.86 0.54
C ARG A 284 -1.45 -4.08 1.13
N ILE A 285 -0.91 -4.65 2.21
CA ILE A 285 -1.47 -5.82 2.90
C ILE A 285 -2.01 -5.40 4.26
N LEU A 286 -3.20 -5.88 4.61
CA LEU A 286 -3.73 -5.87 5.98
C LEU A 286 -3.74 -7.31 6.51
N VAL A 287 -3.68 -7.50 7.83
CA VAL A 287 -3.83 -8.82 8.46
C VAL A 287 -5.15 -8.89 9.22
N GLU A 288 -5.83 -10.01 9.10
CA GLU A 288 -7.16 -10.21 9.68
C GLU A 288 -7.42 -11.65 10.09
N THR A 289 -8.44 -11.84 10.92
CA THR A 289 -8.90 -13.18 11.28
C THR A 289 -10.11 -13.64 10.48
N ASP A 290 -11.00 -12.73 10.12
CA ASP A 290 -12.38 -13.05 9.71
C ASP A 290 -13.11 -13.90 10.78
N SER A 291 -12.76 -13.68 12.06
CA SER A 291 -13.29 -14.48 13.16
C SER A 291 -14.81 -14.26 13.32
N PRO A 292 -15.62 -15.31 13.56
CA PRO A 292 -15.26 -16.64 14.07
C PRO A 292 -14.84 -17.70 13.03
N TYR A 293 -14.72 -17.34 11.76
CA TYR A 293 -14.44 -18.25 10.66
C TYR A 293 -12.94 -18.46 10.41
N LEU A 294 -12.59 -19.38 9.51
CA LEU A 294 -11.23 -19.50 8.92
C LEU A 294 -10.05 -19.65 9.91
N THR A 295 -10.26 -20.32 11.03
CA THR A 295 -9.26 -20.49 12.10
C THR A 295 -7.90 -21.00 11.60
N PRO A 296 -6.78 -20.31 11.85
CA PRO A 296 -5.46 -20.79 11.44
C PRO A 296 -4.99 -22.02 12.25
N PRO A 297 -4.08 -22.85 11.72
CA PRO A 297 -3.37 -23.87 12.50
C PRO A 297 -2.67 -23.26 13.73
N PRO A 298 -2.54 -24.01 14.84
CA PRO A 298 -2.95 -25.41 15.04
C PRO A 298 -4.44 -25.57 15.42
N ASN A 299 -5.24 -24.51 15.40
CA ASN A 299 -6.62 -24.51 15.91
C ASN A 299 -7.69 -24.79 14.85
N ARG A 300 -7.31 -25.40 13.72
CA ARG A 300 -8.25 -25.76 12.63
C ARG A 300 -9.47 -26.52 13.16
N GLY A 301 -10.66 -26.10 12.72
CA GLY A 301 -11.93 -26.70 13.14
C GLY A 301 -12.48 -26.21 14.49
N LYS A 302 -11.77 -25.35 15.21
CA LYS A 302 -12.27 -24.63 16.39
C LYS A 302 -12.75 -23.23 16.01
N ARG A 303 -13.50 -22.57 16.90
CA ARG A 303 -13.90 -21.15 16.75
C ARG A 303 -12.65 -20.26 16.65
N ASN A 304 -12.60 -19.39 15.64
CA ASN A 304 -11.54 -18.38 15.51
C ASN A 304 -11.74 -17.26 16.55
N GLU A 305 -10.73 -16.44 16.77
CA GLU A 305 -10.82 -15.21 17.57
C GLU A 305 -9.72 -14.22 17.18
N PRO A 306 -9.87 -12.91 17.44
CA PRO A 306 -8.91 -11.88 17.03
C PRO A 306 -7.47 -12.11 17.54
N ALA A 307 -7.30 -12.83 18.65
CA ALA A 307 -5.97 -13.22 19.13
C ALA A 307 -5.16 -14.03 18.10
N TYR A 308 -5.84 -14.64 17.11
CA TYR A 308 -5.20 -15.45 16.08
C TYR A 308 -4.67 -14.65 14.89
N THR A 309 -4.83 -13.32 14.86
CA THR A 309 -4.13 -12.45 13.90
C THR A 309 -2.60 -12.64 13.97
N VAL A 310 -2.07 -12.97 15.15
CA VAL A 310 -0.62 -13.22 15.35
C VAL A 310 -0.13 -14.34 14.43
N GLN A 311 -0.85 -15.46 14.33
CA GLN A 311 -0.46 -16.59 13.46
C GLN A 311 -0.49 -16.20 11.97
N VAL A 312 -1.44 -15.35 11.59
CA VAL A 312 -1.51 -14.83 10.22
C VAL A 312 -0.31 -13.91 9.94
N ALA A 313 0.02 -13.02 10.88
CA ALA A 313 1.18 -12.13 10.77
C ALA A 313 2.51 -12.90 10.76
N GLU A 314 2.67 -13.94 11.58
CA GLU A 314 3.83 -14.84 11.58
C GLU A 314 4.00 -15.50 10.21
N LYS A 315 2.90 -16.00 9.63
CA LYS A 315 2.96 -16.61 8.30
C LYS A 315 3.30 -15.59 7.22
N LEU A 316 2.75 -14.39 7.31
CA LEU A 316 3.09 -13.30 6.39
C LEU A 316 4.56 -12.89 6.52
N ALA A 317 5.12 -12.89 7.73
CA ALA A 317 6.54 -12.63 7.98
C ALA A 317 7.45 -13.65 7.28
N GLU A 318 7.11 -14.95 7.34
CA GLU A 318 7.80 -15.99 6.57
C GLU A 318 7.75 -15.71 5.06
N ILE A 319 6.55 -15.43 4.52
CA ILE A 319 6.32 -15.15 3.09
C ILE A 319 7.15 -13.94 2.64
N LYS A 320 7.19 -12.89 3.46
CA LYS A 320 7.87 -11.62 3.19
C LYS A 320 9.34 -11.60 3.52
N ARG A 321 9.86 -12.62 4.22
CA ARG A 321 11.23 -12.64 4.77
C ARG A 321 11.50 -11.40 5.64
N LEU A 322 10.49 -11.01 6.40
CA LEU A 322 10.52 -9.91 7.36
C LEU A 322 10.43 -10.49 8.77
N THR A 323 10.76 -9.69 9.77
CA THR A 323 10.45 -10.07 11.16
C THR A 323 8.96 -9.90 11.44
N LEU A 324 8.45 -10.57 12.47
CA LEU A 324 7.07 -10.35 12.93
C LEU A 324 6.85 -8.88 13.33
N GLU A 325 7.85 -8.24 13.93
CA GLU A 325 7.79 -6.82 14.31
C GLU A 325 7.63 -5.91 13.08
N ASP A 326 8.39 -6.18 12.00
CA ASP A 326 8.29 -5.45 10.74
C ASP A 326 6.91 -5.60 10.10
N VAL A 327 6.37 -6.82 10.06
CA VAL A 327 5.02 -7.08 9.54
C VAL A 327 3.96 -6.40 10.39
N ALA A 328 4.05 -6.51 11.72
CA ALA A 328 3.10 -5.90 12.63
C ALA A 328 3.08 -4.38 12.47
N ARG A 329 4.27 -3.75 12.38
CA ARG A 329 4.41 -2.31 12.16
C ARG A 329 3.84 -1.89 10.80
N ALA A 330 4.24 -2.54 9.72
CA ALA A 330 3.79 -2.21 8.36
C ALA A 330 2.27 -2.32 8.22
N THR A 331 1.72 -3.49 8.55
CA THR A 331 0.28 -3.79 8.38
C THR A 331 -0.59 -2.90 9.27
N SER A 332 -0.15 -2.62 10.50
CA SER A 332 -0.87 -1.72 11.41
C SER A 332 -0.83 -0.28 10.91
N VAL A 333 0.28 0.19 10.35
CA VAL A 333 0.36 1.51 9.70
C VAL A 333 -0.61 1.58 8.50
N ASN A 334 -0.71 0.51 7.70
CA ASN A 334 -1.63 0.47 6.57
C ASN A 334 -3.09 0.61 7.03
N VAL A 335 -3.49 -0.15 8.06
CA VAL A 335 -4.83 -0.04 8.68
C VAL A 335 -5.08 1.39 9.16
N ARG A 336 -4.13 1.97 9.91
CA ARG A 336 -4.27 3.31 10.48
C ARG A 336 -4.41 4.38 9.41
N ARG A 337 -3.62 4.30 8.33
CA ARG A 337 -3.70 5.21 7.17
C ARG A 337 -5.02 5.04 6.41
N LEU A 338 -5.43 3.80 6.13
CA LEU A 338 -6.65 3.50 5.39
C LEU A 338 -7.91 3.97 6.14
N PHE A 339 -8.03 3.57 7.40
CA PHE A 339 -9.23 3.82 8.22
C PHE A 339 -9.15 5.13 9.02
N LYS A 340 -8.03 5.85 8.94
CA LYS A 340 -7.78 7.12 9.64
C LYS A 340 -7.96 7.00 11.16
N ILE A 341 -7.39 5.94 11.73
CA ILE A 341 -7.43 5.66 13.17
C ILE A 341 -6.03 5.77 13.79
N GLY A 342 -5.94 6.46 14.92
CA GLY A 342 -4.72 6.57 15.70
C GLY A 342 -3.61 7.37 15.00
N PRO A 343 -2.41 7.43 15.62
CA PRO A 343 -1.27 8.13 15.04
C PRO A 343 -0.76 7.38 13.81
N CYS A 344 -0.55 8.12 12.72
CA CYS A 344 0.19 7.69 11.55
C CYS A 344 1.70 7.92 11.76
N PRO A 345 2.59 7.23 11.01
CA PRO A 345 4.01 7.51 11.06
C PRO A 345 4.29 8.99 10.80
N VAL A 346 5.17 9.57 11.61
CA VAL A 346 5.65 10.93 11.41
C VAL A 346 6.80 10.88 10.39
N PRO A 347 6.85 11.78 9.40
CA PRO A 347 8.01 11.94 8.52
C PRO A 347 9.30 12.15 9.29
N GLY A 348 10.44 11.91 8.64
CA GLY A 348 11.76 12.20 9.22
C GLY A 348 12.49 11.00 9.79
N THR A 349 12.15 9.76 9.38
CA THR A 349 12.90 8.58 9.83
C THR A 349 14.33 8.62 9.28
N ILE A 350 15.29 8.94 10.15
CA ILE A 350 16.74 8.99 9.84
C ILE A 350 17.34 7.59 9.89
N ALA A 351 17.00 6.80 10.89
CA ALA A 351 17.50 5.45 11.10
C ALA A 351 16.33 4.50 11.36
N TYR A 352 16.35 3.32 10.75
CA TYR A 352 15.30 2.33 10.97
C TYR A 352 15.85 0.89 10.94
N PRO A 353 15.41 0.04 11.88
CA PRO A 353 15.74 -1.38 11.85
C PRO A 353 14.89 -2.10 10.79
N LEU A 354 15.49 -3.08 10.11
CA LEU A 354 14.78 -3.98 9.21
C LEU A 354 15.53 -5.30 9.11
N SER A 355 14.88 -6.41 9.43
CA SER A 355 15.45 -7.76 9.32
C SER A 355 16.87 -7.90 9.90
N GLY A 356 17.10 -7.40 11.12
CA GLY A 356 18.38 -7.51 11.84
C GLY A 356 19.47 -6.49 11.43
N LYS A 357 19.13 -5.59 10.50
CA LYS A 357 20.03 -4.54 9.99
C LYS A 357 19.52 -3.17 10.40
N LEU A 358 20.43 -2.19 10.41
CA LEU A 358 20.10 -0.79 10.61
C LEU A 358 20.29 -0.02 9.31
N TYR A 359 19.24 0.63 8.82
CA TYR A 359 19.27 1.45 7.62
C TYR A 359 19.37 2.92 8.00
N LEU A 360 20.25 3.66 7.33
CA LEU A 360 20.48 5.09 7.54
C LEU A 360 20.09 5.88 6.30
N ASN A 361 19.01 6.64 6.43
CA ASN A 361 18.48 7.56 5.44
C ASN A 361 18.98 8.98 5.76
N ILE A 362 20.00 9.42 5.02
CA ILE A 362 20.74 10.64 5.34
C ILE A 362 20.42 11.81 4.40
N THR A 363 19.64 11.61 3.35
CA THR A 363 19.22 12.68 2.43
C THR A 363 18.03 12.25 1.59
N ASN A 364 17.23 13.23 1.14
CA ASN A 364 16.24 13.03 0.07
C ASN A 364 16.81 13.36 -1.31
N ARG A 365 18.05 13.88 -1.40
CA ARG A 365 18.63 14.32 -2.67
C ARG A 365 19.11 13.14 -3.50
N CYS A 366 18.69 13.09 -4.75
CA CYS A 366 19.18 12.13 -5.73
C CYS A 366 19.24 12.77 -7.12
N TYR A 367 20.25 12.41 -7.91
CA TYR A 367 20.35 12.81 -9.31
C TYR A 367 19.41 12.02 -10.22
N ASN A 368 18.93 10.86 -9.76
CA ASN A 368 17.95 10.03 -10.45
C ASN A 368 16.52 10.32 -9.95
N ALA A 369 15.59 10.47 -10.88
CA ALA A 369 14.16 10.28 -10.68
C ALA A 369 13.75 8.96 -11.34
N CYS A 370 13.81 7.86 -10.57
CA CYS A 370 13.47 6.52 -11.05
C CYS A 370 11.96 6.30 -11.09
N LEU A 371 11.47 5.47 -12.01
CA LEU A 371 10.06 5.07 -12.07
C LEU A 371 9.56 4.41 -10.77
N PHE A 372 10.42 3.66 -10.09
CA PHE A 372 10.13 2.97 -8.82
C PHE A 372 10.50 3.80 -7.57
N CYS A 373 10.81 5.09 -7.71
CA CYS A 373 11.30 5.89 -6.59
C CYS A 373 10.18 6.18 -5.58
N GLY A 374 10.33 5.71 -4.34
CA GLY A 374 9.33 5.93 -3.27
C GLY A 374 9.05 7.41 -2.95
N LEU A 375 10.00 8.34 -3.20
CA LEU A 375 9.72 9.79 -3.08
C LEU A 375 8.65 10.29 -4.06
N LEU A 376 8.47 9.59 -5.18
CA LEU A 376 7.52 9.93 -6.23
C LEU A 376 6.21 9.16 -6.11
N SER A 377 6.14 8.13 -5.25
CA SER A 377 4.96 7.30 -4.98
C SER A 377 4.58 7.33 -3.49
N ASP A 378 4.72 6.20 -2.76
CA ASP A 378 4.46 6.10 -1.33
C ASP A 378 5.72 6.38 -0.51
N ARG A 379 5.58 7.31 0.44
CA ARG A 379 6.63 7.79 1.35
C ARG A 379 6.87 6.89 2.55
N VAL A 380 5.97 5.93 2.75
CA VAL A 380 6.06 4.96 3.83
C VAL A 380 6.68 3.68 3.29
N PHE A 381 7.76 3.23 3.92
CA PHE A 381 8.44 1.97 3.61
C PHE A 381 8.41 1.06 4.83
N VAL A 382 7.75 -0.09 4.70
CA VAL A 382 7.51 -1.07 5.77
C VAL A 382 6.83 -0.45 7.00
N GLY A 383 6.24 0.74 6.93
CA GLY A 383 5.68 1.47 8.08
C GLY A 383 6.55 2.60 8.65
N HIS A 384 7.71 2.89 8.05
CA HIS A 384 8.52 4.07 8.34
C HIS A 384 8.31 5.14 7.25
N ASP A 385 7.99 6.38 7.62
CA ASP A 385 8.04 7.48 6.66
C ASP A 385 9.48 7.97 6.52
N LEU A 386 10.10 7.66 5.38
CA LEU A 386 11.50 7.98 5.10
C LEU A 386 11.68 9.39 4.50
N THR A 387 10.62 10.20 4.46
CA THR A 387 10.73 11.58 3.96
C THR A 387 11.38 12.46 5.00
N LEU A 388 12.65 12.83 4.80
CA LEU A 388 13.33 13.76 5.70
C LEU A 388 12.79 15.18 5.56
N GLU A 389 12.61 15.91 6.66
CA GLU A 389 12.26 17.33 6.61
C GLU A 389 13.41 18.18 6.04
N SER A 390 14.63 17.82 6.42
CA SER A 390 15.88 18.38 5.91
C SER A 390 16.99 17.34 6.08
N ASP A 391 18.14 17.58 5.45
CA ASP A 391 19.30 16.71 5.62
C ASP A 391 19.79 16.72 7.08
N PRO A 392 19.80 15.59 7.80
CA PRO A 392 20.22 15.55 9.19
C PRO A 392 21.73 15.78 9.36
N GLY A 393 22.14 16.46 10.42
CA GLY A 393 23.57 16.56 10.77
C GLY A 393 24.15 15.21 11.21
N VAL A 394 25.48 15.11 11.27
CA VAL A 394 26.19 13.88 11.71
C VAL A 394 25.75 13.44 13.11
N GLU A 395 25.61 14.38 14.05
CA GLU A 395 25.16 14.10 15.42
C GLU A 395 23.76 13.48 15.45
N ALA A 396 22.80 14.06 14.71
CA ALA A 396 21.44 13.54 14.61
C ALA A 396 21.39 12.14 13.99
N ILE A 397 22.24 11.87 12.98
CA ILE A 397 22.35 10.52 12.38
C ILE A 397 22.88 9.51 13.41
N LEU A 398 23.92 9.88 14.16
CA LEU A 398 24.52 9.01 15.17
C LEU A 398 23.63 8.80 16.40
N GLU A 399 22.83 9.80 16.78
CA GLU A 399 21.82 9.68 17.81
C GLU A 399 20.71 8.72 17.37
N ALA A 400 20.16 8.93 16.17
CA ALA A 400 19.14 8.05 15.59
C ALA A 400 19.63 6.60 15.41
N ALA A 401 20.92 6.42 15.06
CA ALA A 401 21.51 5.10 14.91
C ALA A 401 21.64 4.31 16.23
N GLY A 402 21.68 4.99 17.37
CA GLY A 402 21.80 4.36 18.69
C GLY A 402 23.07 3.50 18.82
N ASP A 403 22.90 2.26 19.26
CA ASP A 403 23.98 1.26 19.38
C ASP A 403 24.07 0.39 18.11
N PRO A 404 25.04 0.65 17.21
CA PRO A 404 25.17 -0.12 15.98
C PRO A 404 25.67 -1.56 16.20
N GLY A 405 26.26 -1.86 17.37
CA GLY A 405 26.77 -3.20 17.70
C GLY A 405 25.66 -4.26 17.84
N ARG A 406 24.41 -3.83 18.03
CA ARG A 406 23.24 -4.71 18.09
C ARG A 406 22.84 -5.30 16.74
N TYR A 407 23.24 -4.66 15.65
CA TYR A 407 22.85 -5.06 14.30
C TYR A 407 23.92 -5.95 13.65
N GLU A 408 23.51 -6.70 12.63
CA GLU A 408 24.42 -7.49 11.80
C GLU A 408 25.16 -6.61 10.78
N GLU A 409 24.47 -5.58 10.28
CA GLU A 409 24.93 -4.68 9.24
C GLU A 409 24.28 -3.30 9.44
N VAL A 410 25.04 -2.23 9.23
CA VAL A 410 24.54 -0.88 9.03
C VAL A 410 24.59 -0.55 7.54
N VAL A 411 23.51 -0.02 6.98
CA VAL A 411 23.37 0.23 5.55
C VAL A 411 23.07 1.71 5.33
N PHE A 412 23.93 2.43 4.61
CA PHE A 412 23.58 3.74 4.07
C PHE A 412 22.63 3.54 2.90
N SER A 413 21.34 3.74 3.15
CA SER A 413 20.27 3.50 2.20
C SER A 413 19.01 4.22 2.67
N GLY A 414 18.33 4.84 1.73
CA GLY A 414 17.12 5.61 1.95
C GLY A 414 16.58 6.08 0.61
N TYR A 415 15.84 7.19 0.62
CA TYR A 415 15.26 7.71 -0.60
C TYR A 415 16.23 8.51 -1.49
N GLY A 416 17.21 9.17 -0.88
CA GLY A 416 18.26 9.88 -1.60
C GLY A 416 19.50 9.03 -1.88
N GLU A 417 20.43 9.62 -2.63
CA GLU A 417 21.74 9.08 -2.93
C GLU A 417 22.74 9.49 -1.83
N PRO A 418 23.21 8.57 -0.98
CA PRO A 418 24.08 8.90 0.14
C PRO A 418 25.39 9.59 -0.27
N THR A 419 25.93 9.26 -1.46
CA THR A 419 27.19 9.86 -1.94
C THR A 419 27.09 11.35 -2.30
N THR A 420 25.87 11.92 -2.31
CA THR A 420 25.68 13.39 -2.38
C THR A 420 26.04 14.11 -1.08
N ARG A 421 26.25 13.35 0.01
CA ARG A 421 26.69 13.80 1.33
C ARG A 421 27.99 13.11 1.74
N LEU A 422 28.98 13.17 0.85
CA LEU A 422 30.21 12.38 0.96
C LEU A 422 30.94 12.58 2.29
N GLU A 423 31.08 13.82 2.74
CA GLU A 423 31.80 14.11 3.99
C GLU A 423 31.06 13.59 5.23
N GLU A 424 29.75 13.82 5.31
CA GLU A 424 28.94 13.31 6.42
C GLU A 424 28.84 11.78 6.41
N LEU A 425 28.74 11.15 5.24
CA LEU A 425 28.77 9.70 5.10
C LEU A 425 30.08 9.12 5.68
N LYS A 426 31.23 9.67 5.29
CA LYS A 426 32.55 9.24 5.80
C LYS A 426 32.65 9.42 7.31
N GLN A 427 32.23 10.58 7.81
CA GLN A 427 32.29 10.89 9.24
C GLN A 427 31.39 9.96 10.05
N VAL A 428 30.14 9.75 9.61
CA VAL A 428 29.22 8.81 10.26
C VAL A 428 29.77 7.39 10.21
N ALA A 429 30.30 6.92 9.08
CA ALA A 429 30.87 5.59 8.97
C ALA A 429 32.05 5.38 9.95
N LEU A 430 32.95 6.35 10.07
CA LEU A 430 34.07 6.31 11.03
C LEU A 430 33.58 6.19 12.48
N GLU A 431 32.62 7.03 12.87
CA GLU A 431 32.06 7.03 14.22
C GLU A 431 31.29 5.74 14.54
N LEU A 432 30.54 5.20 13.59
CA LEU A 432 29.84 3.92 13.75
C LEU A 432 30.81 2.77 13.98
N ARG A 433 31.97 2.75 13.29
CA ARG A 433 33.04 1.77 13.56
C ARG A 433 33.57 1.90 14.98
N GLY A 434 33.85 3.14 15.41
CA GLY A 434 34.27 3.42 16.79
C GLY A 434 33.26 2.95 17.84
N ARG A 435 31.98 2.93 17.48
CA ARG A 435 30.86 2.44 18.31
C ARG A 435 30.56 0.94 18.15
N GLY A 436 31.38 0.18 17.42
CA GLY A 436 31.25 -1.27 17.32
C GLY A 436 30.37 -1.78 16.19
N ALA A 437 30.10 -0.99 15.15
CA ALA A 437 29.44 -1.47 13.95
C ALA A 437 30.23 -2.62 13.32
N LYS A 438 29.59 -3.81 13.23
CA LYS A 438 30.23 -5.04 12.75
C LYS A 438 30.53 -5.00 11.25
N ARG A 439 29.58 -4.48 10.47
CA ARG A 439 29.67 -4.36 9.02
C ARG A 439 28.92 -3.12 8.54
N ILE A 440 29.49 -2.38 7.59
CA ILE A 440 28.89 -1.18 7.01
C ILE A 440 28.80 -1.35 5.48
N ARG A 441 27.61 -1.17 4.91
CA ARG A 441 27.37 -1.22 3.46
C ARG A 441 26.87 0.11 2.92
N LEU A 442 27.37 0.49 1.76
CA LEU A 442 26.86 1.60 0.97
C LEU A 442 25.91 1.09 -0.11
N ALA A 443 24.65 1.52 -0.08
CA ALA A 443 23.74 1.38 -1.22
C ALA A 443 23.76 2.67 -2.03
N THR A 444 24.00 2.58 -3.33
CA THR A 444 24.18 3.75 -4.21
C THR A 444 23.65 3.49 -5.62
N ASN A 445 23.28 4.55 -6.33
CA ASN A 445 22.99 4.52 -7.76
C ASN A 445 24.26 4.46 -8.64
N GLY A 446 25.46 4.53 -8.05
CA GLY A 446 26.74 4.41 -8.77
C GLY A 446 27.21 5.68 -9.48
N LEU A 447 26.53 6.81 -9.30
CA LEU A 447 26.90 8.09 -9.93
C LEU A 447 27.85 8.94 -9.06
N GLY A 448 28.24 8.45 -7.88
CA GLY A 448 29.04 9.21 -6.90
C GLY A 448 30.33 9.79 -7.48
N ASN A 449 31.09 9.02 -8.28
CA ASN A 449 32.30 9.51 -8.94
C ASN A 449 32.01 10.68 -9.89
N ARG A 450 30.92 10.57 -10.67
CA ARG A 450 30.54 11.57 -11.67
C ARG A 450 30.09 12.87 -11.01
N VAL A 451 29.28 12.76 -9.95
CA VAL A 451 28.79 13.91 -9.16
C VAL A 451 29.93 14.66 -8.49
N ASN A 452 30.93 13.93 -7.97
CA ASN A 452 32.06 14.53 -7.26
C ASN A 452 33.23 14.92 -8.17
N GLY A 453 33.16 14.59 -9.47
CA GLY A 453 34.20 14.90 -10.47
C GLY A 453 35.53 14.16 -10.26
N ARG A 454 35.57 13.14 -9.40
CA ARG A 454 36.75 12.35 -9.05
C ARG A 454 36.33 10.99 -8.50
N SER A 455 37.26 10.04 -8.43
CA SER A 455 36.99 8.77 -7.74
C SER A 455 36.84 8.99 -6.23
N ILE A 456 35.73 8.51 -5.67
CA ILE A 456 35.42 8.58 -4.24
C ILE A 456 35.66 7.25 -3.51
N LEU A 457 35.76 6.14 -4.26
CA LEU A 457 35.88 4.79 -3.71
C LEU A 457 37.13 4.58 -2.82
N PRO A 458 38.32 5.11 -3.17
CA PRO A 458 39.49 5.02 -2.29
C PRO A 458 39.29 5.66 -0.91
N GLU A 459 38.42 6.66 -0.78
CA GLU A 459 38.13 7.31 0.50
C GLU A 459 37.27 6.46 1.44
N PHE A 460 36.65 5.39 0.93
CA PHE A 460 35.83 4.48 1.72
C PHE A 460 36.61 3.27 2.27
N LEU A 461 37.88 3.11 1.89
CA LEU A 461 38.74 2.03 2.38
C LEU A 461 38.90 2.10 3.91
N GLY A 462 38.58 1.01 4.60
CA GLY A 462 38.58 0.94 6.07
C GLY A 462 37.31 1.51 6.73
N LEU A 463 36.45 2.20 5.98
CA LEU A 463 35.16 2.72 6.47
C LEU A 463 34.00 1.80 6.08
N ILE A 464 33.91 1.47 4.79
CA ILE A 464 32.84 0.65 4.20
C ILE A 464 33.37 -0.75 3.88
N ASP A 465 32.59 -1.79 4.19
CA ASP A 465 32.94 -3.18 3.91
C ASP A 465 32.38 -3.68 2.59
N ALA A 466 31.21 -3.17 2.20
CA ALA A 466 30.47 -3.65 1.04
C ALA A 466 29.77 -2.53 0.28
N ILE A 467 29.57 -2.74 -1.02
CA ILE A 467 28.91 -1.78 -1.89
C ILE A 467 27.82 -2.49 -2.69
N SER A 468 26.61 -1.95 -2.64
CA SER A 468 25.47 -2.37 -3.44
C SER A 468 25.15 -1.27 -4.45
N VAL A 469 25.35 -1.55 -5.73
CA VAL A 469 25.10 -0.59 -6.80
C VAL A 469 23.81 -0.91 -7.52
N SER A 470 22.94 0.08 -7.64
CA SER A 470 21.69 0.00 -8.38
C SER A 470 21.96 0.22 -9.88
N LEU A 471 22.19 -0.86 -10.64
CA LEU A 471 22.41 -0.82 -12.09
C LEU A 471 21.12 -0.52 -12.86
N GLN A 472 20.00 -1.10 -12.39
CA GLN A 472 18.61 -0.89 -12.85
C GLN A 472 18.25 -1.25 -14.29
N ALA A 473 19.19 -1.35 -15.21
CA ALA A 473 18.92 -1.66 -16.60
C ALA A 473 20.13 -2.34 -17.26
N GLU A 474 19.88 -3.04 -18.35
CA GLU A 474 20.88 -3.78 -19.12
C GLU A 474 21.64 -2.90 -20.13
N SER A 475 21.06 -1.77 -20.55
CA SER A 475 21.63 -0.88 -21.57
C SER A 475 21.44 0.61 -21.22
N PRO A 476 22.20 1.54 -21.86
CA PRO A 476 21.99 2.97 -21.72
C PRO A 476 20.55 3.42 -22.05
N GLU A 477 19.95 2.86 -23.10
CA GLU A 477 18.60 3.21 -23.56
C GLU A 477 17.53 2.75 -22.56
N ALA A 478 17.69 1.55 -22.00
CA ALA A 478 16.82 1.05 -20.95
C ALA A 478 17.00 1.87 -19.65
N TYR A 479 18.24 2.20 -19.29
CA TYR A 479 18.55 3.04 -18.14
C TYR A 479 17.89 4.42 -18.25
N GLU A 480 17.93 5.07 -19.41
CA GLU A 480 17.30 6.39 -19.60
C GLU A 480 15.76 6.32 -19.50
N LYS A 481 15.13 5.20 -19.84
CA LYS A 481 13.68 5.02 -19.65
C LYS A 481 13.32 4.94 -18.17
N VAL A 482 14.12 4.23 -17.38
CA VAL A 482 13.87 3.93 -15.97
C VAL A 482 14.35 5.04 -15.04
N CYS A 483 15.61 5.46 -15.21
CA CYS A 483 16.33 6.40 -14.35
C CYS A 483 16.44 7.75 -15.08
N LYS A 484 15.51 8.66 -14.83
CA LYS A 484 15.62 10.03 -15.34
C LYS A 484 16.69 10.79 -14.56
N THR A 485 17.89 10.84 -15.12
CA THR A 485 19.07 11.43 -14.47
C THR A 485 19.18 12.91 -14.83
N LYS A 486 19.28 13.79 -13.84
CA LYS A 486 19.46 15.23 -14.05
C LYS A 486 20.94 15.57 -14.22
N GLU A 487 21.22 16.49 -15.14
CA GLU A 487 22.53 17.16 -15.28
C GLU A 487 23.74 16.25 -15.60
N ILE A 488 23.50 14.95 -15.85
CA ILE A 488 24.52 13.97 -16.24
C ILE A 488 24.13 13.39 -17.59
N GLU A 489 24.85 13.76 -18.63
CA GLU A 489 24.72 13.15 -19.95
C GLU A 489 25.28 11.72 -19.94
N ASN A 490 24.53 10.80 -20.55
CA ASN A 490 24.88 9.38 -20.69
C ASN A 490 25.40 8.74 -19.37
N PRO A 491 24.56 8.62 -18.34
CA PRO A 491 24.98 8.21 -16.99
C PRO A 491 25.38 6.73 -16.87
N TYR A 492 24.84 5.85 -17.71
CA TYR A 492 24.98 4.39 -17.55
C TYR A 492 26.43 3.87 -17.62
N PRO A 493 27.29 4.31 -18.56
CA PRO A 493 28.71 3.96 -18.54
C PRO A 493 29.41 4.29 -17.22
N SER A 494 29.11 5.45 -16.63
CA SER A 494 29.70 5.85 -15.34
C SER A 494 29.27 4.93 -14.20
N VAL A 495 28.05 4.39 -14.22
CA VAL A 495 27.60 3.38 -13.25
C VAL A 495 28.44 2.10 -13.39
N LYS A 496 28.68 1.62 -14.62
CA LYS A 496 29.51 0.43 -14.87
C LYS A 496 30.97 0.64 -14.49
N GLU A 497 31.52 1.82 -14.76
CA GLU A 497 32.86 2.22 -14.33
C GLU A 497 32.99 2.22 -12.81
N PHE A 498 31.98 2.77 -12.10
CA PHE A 498 31.92 2.76 -10.65
C PHE A 498 31.89 1.33 -10.09
N VAL A 499 31.06 0.43 -10.64
CA VAL A 499 31.03 -0.99 -10.22
C VAL A 499 32.38 -1.67 -10.44
N SER A 500 32.99 -1.45 -11.61
CA SER A 500 34.28 -2.04 -11.97
C SER A 500 35.41 -1.56 -11.06
N GLU A 501 35.42 -0.28 -10.70
CA GLU A 501 36.36 0.26 -9.72
C GLU A 501 36.08 -0.28 -8.30
N ALA A 502 34.82 -0.33 -7.89
CA ALA A 502 34.42 -0.89 -6.59
C ALA A 502 34.88 -2.34 -6.47
N LYS A 503 34.70 -3.16 -7.51
CA LYS A 503 35.15 -4.57 -7.52
C LYS A 503 36.66 -4.73 -7.35
N ARG A 504 37.47 -3.77 -7.83
CA ARG A 504 38.93 -3.79 -7.64
C ARG A 504 39.35 -3.45 -6.21
N LEU A 505 38.57 -2.61 -5.52
CA LEU A 505 38.91 -2.05 -4.21
C LEU A 505 38.23 -2.79 -3.04
N PHE A 506 37.06 -3.36 -3.26
CA PHE A 506 36.22 -3.99 -2.23
C PHE A 506 36.00 -5.47 -2.55
N GLY A 507 36.08 -6.32 -1.52
CA GLY A 507 35.85 -7.76 -1.65
C GLY A 507 34.37 -8.13 -1.83
N ASP A 508 33.45 -7.25 -1.43
CA ASP A 508 32.01 -7.49 -1.43
C ASP A 508 31.29 -6.37 -2.21
N VAL A 509 30.99 -6.66 -3.47
CA VAL A 509 30.28 -5.75 -4.37
C VAL A 509 29.16 -6.53 -5.04
N GLU A 510 27.95 -6.00 -4.89
CA GLU A 510 26.75 -6.52 -5.54
C GLU A 510 26.12 -5.46 -6.44
N VAL A 511 25.49 -5.94 -7.50
CA VAL A 511 24.63 -5.13 -8.37
C VAL A 511 23.18 -5.52 -8.19
N THR A 512 22.30 -4.52 -8.23
CA THR A 512 20.87 -4.69 -8.03
C THR A 512 20.07 -4.07 -9.18
N ALA A 513 18.90 -4.63 -9.47
CA ALA A 513 17.90 -4.06 -10.36
C ALA A 513 16.49 -4.43 -9.90
N VAL A 514 15.54 -3.52 -10.09
CA VAL A 514 14.11 -3.74 -9.83
C VAL A 514 13.47 -4.33 -11.08
N ASP A 515 13.03 -5.58 -11.01
CA ASP A 515 12.42 -6.32 -12.10
C ASP A 515 11.08 -5.73 -12.52
N MET A 516 11.10 -4.89 -13.55
CA MET A 516 9.93 -4.26 -14.18
C MET A 516 9.60 -4.95 -15.52
N PRO A 517 8.69 -5.93 -15.54
CA PRO A 517 8.37 -6.67 -16.76
C PRO A 517 7.93 -5.76 -17.90
N GLY A 518 8.54 -5.94 -19.07
CA GLY A 518 8.24 -5.14 -20.27
C GLY A 518 8.94 -3.77 -20.33
N ILE A 519 9.65 -3.37 -19.27
CA ILE A 519 10.46 -2.14 -19.24
C ILE A 519 11.96 -2.49 -19.26
N ILE A 520 12.38 -3.46 -18.44
CA ILE A 520 13.77 -3.93 -18.36
C ILE A 520 13.86 -5.43 -18.64
N ASP A 521 15.02 -5.86 -19.13
CA ASP A 521 15.37 -7.28 -19.20
C ASP A 521 16.22 -7.65 -17.98
N ILE A 522 15.56 -8.19 -16.94
CA ILE A 522 16.21 -8.52 -15.67
C ILE A 522 17.29 -9.61 -15.82
N GLU A 523 17.09 -10.54 -16.76
CA GLU A 523 18.06 -11.60 -17.05
C GLU A 523 19.27 -11.02 -17.77
N ALA A 524 19.07 -10.05 -18.67
CA ALA A 524 20.17 -9.29 -19.27
C ALA A 524 20.92 -8.43 -18.23
N CYS A 525 20.21 -7.82 -17.27
CA CYS A 525 20.86 -7.12 -16.14
C CYS A 525 21.77 -8.08 -15.34
N GLU A 526 21.30 -9.30 -15.07
CA GLU A 526 22.08 -10.33 -14.40
C GLU A 526 23.33 -10.73 -15.20
N LYS A 527 23.21 -10.85 -16.53
CA LYS A 527 24.36 -11.11 -17.42
C LYS A 527 25.36 -9.96 -17.37
N VAL A 528 24.93 -8.71 -17.45
CA VAL A 528 25.83 -7.55 -17.31
C VAL A 528 26.59 -7.61 -15.98
N ALA A 529 25.89 -7.92 -14.88
CA ALA A 529 26.52 -8.02 -13.57
C ALA A 529 27.54 -9.17 -13.48
N ARG A 530 27.19 -10.37 -13.96
CA ARG A 530 28.02 -11.58 -13.79
C ARG A 530 29.10 -11.74 -14.86
N GLU A 531 28.76 -11.50 -16.13
CA GLU A 531 29.64 -11.77 -17.26
C GLU A 531 30.53 -10.57 -17.59
N GLU A 532 30.01 -9.35 -17.50
CA GLU A 532 30.78 -8.14 -17.86
C GLU A 532 31.47 -7.50 -16.66
N LEU A 533 30.77 -7.40 -15.52
CA LEU A 533 31.26 -6.70 -14.32
C LEU A 533 31.85 -7.65 -13.26
N ASN A 534 31.64 -8.97 -13.41
CA ASN A 534 32.14 -10.02 -12.51
C ASN A 534 31.78 -9.77 -11.02
N VAL A 535 30.53 -9.38 -10.77
CA VAL A 535 29.95 -9.12 -9.43
C VAL A 535 28.70 -9.98 -9.22
N SER A 536 28.27 -10.10 -7.96
CA SER A 536 27.00 -10.75 -7.65
C SER A 536 25.82 -9.89 -8.12
N PHE A 537 24.70 -10.54 -8.41
CA PHE A 537 23.47 -9.89 -8.81
C PHE A 537 22.35 -10.21 -7.82
N ARG A 538 21.55 -9.19 -7.47
CA ARG A 538 20.34 -9.34 -6.67
C ARG A 538 19.16 -8.67 -7.38
N ARG A 539 18.16 -9.48 -7.69
CA ARG A 539 16.86 -9.04 -8.19
C ARG A 539 15.99 -8.51 -7.06
N HIS A 540 15.36 -7.36 -7.28
CA HIS A 540 14.25 -6.87 -6.48
C HIS A 540 12.96 -7.02 -7.28
N SER A 541 11.89 -7.56 -6.70
CA SER A 541 10.60 -7.63 -7.38
C SER A 541 10.02 -6.23 -7.53
N PHE A 542 9.51 -5.88 -8.71
CA PHE A 542 8.63 -4.71 -8.83
C PHE A 542 7.29 -5.05 -8.20
N ALA A 543 6.93 -4.21 -7.22
CA ALA A 543 5.66 -4.24 -6.53
C ALA A 543 4.48 -4.30 -7.52
N LEU A 544 3.50 -5.18 -7.27
CA LEU A 544 2.25 -5.25 -8.07
C LEU A 544 1.35 -3.98 -8.00
N ALA A 545 1.79 -2.91 -7.33
CA ALA A 545 0.99 -1.74 -7.00
C ALA A 545 1.23 -0.49 -7.87
N ASP A 546 2.16 -0.55 -8.83
CA ASP A 546 2.58 0.60 -9.66
C ASP A 546 2.09 0.51 -11.12
#